data_AF-A0A3S4WRF6-F1
#
_entry.id   AF-A0A3S4WRF6-F1
#
_cell.length_a   1.000
_cell.length_b   1.000
_cell.length_c   1.000
_cell.angle_alpha   90.00
_cell.angle_beta   90.00
_cell.angle_gamma   90.00
#
_symmetry.space_group_name_H-M   'P 1'
#
loop_
_entity.id
_entity.type
_entity.pdbx_description
1 polymer ?
#
loop_
_entity_poly.entity_id
_entity_poly.type
_entity_poly.pdbx_seq_one_letter_code
_entity_poly.pdbx_strand_id
1 'polypeptide(L)'
;MVFRSDNMPLHENAMQIHAFAGDKQIYSKTYYSIGGGFIVDEEHFGKAESNEISVPYPFHSASEMLAHCHATGLSLSGMVMQNELALHSKQEIEAYFGNVWQTMRACIDRGLNTEGVLPGRCGFHAAPPPCAACWFPQTNCPATQ
;
A
#
# COMPACT_ATOMS: atom_id res chain seq x y z
N MET A 1 -13.23 18.90 -15.99
CA MET A 1 -12.55 17.60 -15.90
C MET A 1 -13.16 16.69 -16.95
N VAL A 2 -12.34 16.03 -17.77
CA VAL A 2 -12.79 15.21 -18.90
C VAL A 2 -12.54 13.75 -18.55
N PHE A 3 -13.57 12.90 -18.62
CA PHE A 3 -13.45 11.47 -18.45
C PHE A 3 -13.54 10.79 -19.81
N ARG A 4 -12.47 10.09 -20.18
CA ARG A 4 -12.36 9.34 -21.42
C ARG A 4 -12.66 7.88 -21.13
N SER A 5 -13.45 7.24 -22.00
CA SER A 5 -13.75 5.80 -21.92
C SER A 5 -12.76 4.96 -22.73
N ASP A 6 -11.87 5.61 -23.49
CA ASP A 6 -10.80 4.97 -24.23
C ASP A 6 -9.52 4.88 -23.38
N ASN A 7 -8.79 3.78 -23.55
CA ASN A 7 -7.55 3.53 -22.83
C ASN A 7 -6.36 4.22 -23.51
N MET A 8 -5.39 4.66 -22.73
CA MET A 8 -4.11 5.09 -23.26
C MET A 8 -3.25 3.87 -23.68
N PRO A 9 -2.28 4.04 -24.60
CA PRO A 9 -1.54 2.92 -25.17
C PRO A 9 -0.69 2.11 -24.17
N LEU A 10 -0.23 2.75 -23.09
CA LEU A 10 0.74 2.16 -22.16
C LEU A 10 0.10 1.50 -20.94
N HIS A 11 -0.97 2.09 -20.39
CA HIS A 11 -1.66 1.57 -19.22
C HIS A 11 -3.11 2.05 -19.17
N GLU A 12 -4.00 1.22 -18.65
CA GLU A 12 -5.44 1.51 -18.54
C GLU A 12 -5.73 2.68 -17.58
N ASN A 13 -5.00 2.76 -16.47
CA ASN A 13 -5.16 3.81 -15.46
C ASN A 13 -4.21 4.97 -15.78
N ALA A 14 -4.66 5.91 -16.60
CA ALA A 14 -3.90 7.07 -17.04
C ALA A 14 -4.62 8.40 -16.73
N MET A 15 -3.85 9.43 -16.40
CA MET A 15 -4.34 10.79 -16.20
C MET A 15 -3.41 11.79 -16.87
N GLN A 16 -3.97 12.68 -17.69
CA GLN A 16 -3.25 13.79 -18.30
C GLN A 16 -3.61 15.10 -17.61
N ILE A 17 -2.59 15.85 -17.19
CA ILE A 17 -2.73 17.16 -16.58
C ILE A 17 -2.20 18.19 -17.56
N HIS A 18 -3.02 19.20 -17.85
CA HIS A 18 -2.66 20.32 -18.73
C HIS A 18 -2.66 21.62 -17.93
N ALA A 19 -1.64 22.45 -18.12
CA ALA A 19 -1.61 23.81 -17.60
C ALA A 19 -1.73 24.81 -18.74
N PHE A 20 -2.52 25.86 -18.52
CA PHE A 20 -2.81 26.88 -19.51
C PHE A 20 -2.46 28.28 -18.96
N ALA A 21 -1.94 29.15 -19.82
CA ALA A 21 -1.82 30.58 -19.58
C ALA A 21 -2.79 31.29 -20.53
N GLY A 22 -3.98 31.65 -20.01
CA GLY A 22 -5.10 32.04 -20.86
C GLY A 22 -5.56 30.87 -21.71
N ASP A 23 -5.70 31.08 -23.02
CA ASP A 23 -6.09 30.02 -23.98
C ASP A 23 -4.90 29.17 -24.46
N LYS A 24 -3.67 29.55 -24.11
CA LYS A 24 -2.48 28.83 -24.56
C LYS A 24 -2.11 27.74 -23.56
N GLN A 25 -2.09 26.50 -24.02
CA GLN A 25 -1.50 25.40 -23.25
C GLN A 25 0.01 25.64 -23.10
N ILE A 26 0.48 25.72 -21.86
CA ILE A 26 1.90 25.92 -21.52
C ILE A 26 2.57 24.62 -21.07
N TYR A 27 1.79 23.63 -20.62
CA TYR A 27 2.31 22.36 -20.16
C TYR A 27 1.28 21.25 -20.34
N SER A 28 1.76 20.03 -20.59
CA SER A 28 0.96 18.82 -20.55
C SER A 28 1.84 17.67 -20.09
N LYS A 29 1.35 16.88 -19.14
CA LYS A 29 2.05 15.68 -18.65
C LYS A 29 1.07 14.56 -18.38
N THR A 30 1.47 13.36 -18.78
CA THR A 30 0.70 12.12 -18.61
C THR A 30 1.30 11.29 -17.48
N TYR A 31 0.45 10.80 -16.59
CA TYR A 31 0.78 9.96 -15.45
C TYR A 31 -0.01 8.65 -15.52
N TYR A 32 0.65 7.55 -15.19
CA TYR A 32 0.09 6.22 -15.15
C TYR A 32 0.14 5.66 -13.72
N SER A 33 -0.99 5.13 -13.26
CA SER A 33 -1.06 4.41 -11.98
C SER A 33 -0.88 2.92 -12.23
N ILE A 34 0.29 2.37 -11.92
CA ILE A 34 0.69 0.99 -12.25
C ILE A 34 0.34 -0.03 -11.15
N GLY A 35 -0.44 0.39 -10.14
CA GLY A 35 -0.86 -0.46 -9.03
C GLY A 35 -0.04 -0.24 -7.75
N GLY A 36 -0.60 -0.63 -6.60
CA GLY A 36 0.06 -0.47 -5.29
C GLY A 36 0.21 0.97 -4.79
N GLY A 37 -0.35 1.96 -5.50
CA GLY A 37 -0.19 3.39 -5.18
C GLY A 37 1.00 4.06 -5.89
N PHE A 38 1.71 3.34 -6.75
CA PHE A 38 2.83 3.89 -7.54
C PHE A 38 2.34 4.60 -8.80
N ILE A 39 2.95 5.75 -9.08
CA ILE A 39 2.65 6.58 -10.26
C ILE A 39 3.93 6.77 -11.05
N VAL A 40 3.87 6.52 -12.35
CA VAL A 40 4.99 6.66 -13.29
C VAL A 40 4.55 7.58 -14.42
N ASP A 41 5.41 8.49 -14.87
CA ASP A 41 5.13 9.30 -16.04
C ASP A 41 5.42 8.54 -17.34
N GLU A 42 4.92 9.06 -18.46
CA GLU A 42 5.03 8.38 -19.76
C GLU A 42 6.48 8.09 -20.17
N GLU A 43 7.43 8.98 -19.83
CA GLU A 43 8.84 8.86 -20.19
C GLU A 43 9.60 7.77 -19.40
N HIS A 44 9.13 7.43 -18.20
CA HIS A 44 9.72 6.41 -17.33
C HIS A 44 8.90 5.09 -17.34
N PHE A 45 7.82 5.02 -18.11
CA PHE A 45 7.00 3.82 -18.20
C PHE A 45 7.80 2.61 -18.70
N GLY A 46 7.84 1.54 -17.90
CA GLY A 46 8.58 0.31 -18.22
C GLY A 46 10.10 0.42 -18.09
N LYS A 47 10.64 1.54 -17.60
CA LYS A 47 12.06 1.66 -17.23
C LYS A 47 12.22 1.27 -15.77
N ALA A 48 13.18 0.39 -15.49
CA ALA A 48 13.58 0.13 -14.11
C ALA A 48 14.17 1.43 -13.52
N GLU A 49 13.65 1.88 -12.38
CA GLU A 49 14.32 2.94 -11.63
C GLU A 49 15.68 2.43 -11.20
N SER A 50 16.75 3.04 -11.74
CA SER A 50 18.14 2.65 -11.52
C SER A 50 18.67 3.10 -10.17
N ASN A 51 17.87 3.02 -9.12
CA ASN A 51 18.37 3.14 -7.76
C ASN A 51 18.84 1.75 -7.35
N GLU A 52 20.10 1.43 -7.67
CA GLU A 52 20.78 0.26 -7.11
C GLU A 52 20.94 0.50 -5.60
N ILE A 53 19.90 0.12 -4.87
CA ILE A 53 19.91 0.16 -3.42
C ILE A 53 20.74 -1.05 -2.95
N SER A 54 21.94 -0.77 -2.45
CA SER A 54 22.84 -1.79 -1.92
C SER A 54 22.40 -2.21 -0.51
N VAL A 55 21.78 -3.37 -0.40
CA VAL A 55 21.45 -4.01 0.89
C VAL A 55 22.38 -5.20 1.18
N PRO A 56 22.58 -5.60 2.46
CA PRO A 56 23.45 -6.71 2.83
C PRO A 56 23.04 -8.07 2.27
N TYR A 57 21.74 -8.34 2.11
CA TYR A 57 21.21 -9.62 1.62
C TYR A 57 20.22 -9.40 0.46
N PRO A 58 20.69 -9.03 -0.74
CA PRO A 58 19.83 -8.82 -1.90
C PRO A 58 19.30 -10.16 -2.42
N PHE A 59 18.02 -10.22 -2.80
CA PHE A 59 17.41 -11.43 -3.38
C PHE A 59 16.38 -11.06 -4.46
N HIS A 60 16.31 -11.87 -5.51
CA HIS A 60 15.33 -11.72 -6.61
C HIS A 60 14.39 -12.94 -6.72
N SER A 61 14.65 -14.00 -5.95
CA SER A 61 13.81 -15.19 -5.89
C SER A 61 13.64 -15.71 -4.47
N ALA A 62 12.55 -16.44 -4.23
CA ALA A 62 12.31 -17.12 -2.96
C ALA A 62 13.42 -18.14 -2.63
N SER A 63 14.01 -18.77 -3.65
CA SER A 63 15.12 -19.72 -3.47
C SER A 63 16.39 -19.05 -2.97
N GLU A 64 16.73 -17.87 -3.50
CA GLU A 64 17.86 -17.05 -3.03
C GLU A 64 17.65 -16.58 -1.59
N MET A 65 16.44 -16.09 -1.29
CA MET A 65 16.05 -15.69 0.07
C MET A 65 16.25 -16.84 1.07
N LEU A 66 15.80 -18.06 0.74
CA LEU A 66 16.00 -19.22 1.60
C LEU A 66 17.48 -19.60 1.72
N ALA A 67 18.25 -19.54 0.63
CA ALA A 67 19.68 -19.78 0.66
C ALA A 67 20.42 -18.81 1.60
N HIS A 68 20.04 -17.53 1.61
CA HIS A 68 20.57 -16.54 2.55
C HIS A 68 20.22 -16.86 4.01
N CYS A 69 18.96 -17.23 4.29
CA CYS A 69 18.56 -17.66 5.63
C CYS A 69 19.37 -18.90 6.10
N HIS A 70 19.57 -19.90 5.22
CA HIS A 70 20.35 -21.08 5.54
C HIS A 70 21.85 -20.78 5.76
N ALA A 71 22.43 -19.89 4.96
CA ALA A 71 23.85 -19.54 5.06
C ALA A 71 24.16 -18.67 6.29
N THR A 72 23.25 -17.76 6.67
CA THR A 72 23.46 -16.82 7.78
C THR A 72 22.95 -17.34 9.12
N GLY A 73 22.04 -18.32 9.11
CA GLY A 73 21.31 -18.78 10.30
C GLY A 73 20.27 -17.79 10.82
N LEU A 74 20.01 -16.70 10.08
CA LEU A 74 18.97 -15.73 10.42
C LEU A 74 17.58 -16.26 10.04
N SER A 75 16.58 -15.89 10.84
CA SER A 75 15.18 -16.01 10.41
C SER A 75 14.91 -15.06 9.24
N LEU A 76 13.84 -15.34 8.47
CA LEU A 76 13.43 -14.47 7.37
C LEU A 76 13.23 -13.01 7.84
N SER A 77 12.53 -12.82 8.96
CA SER A 77 12.31 -11.49 9.54
C SER A 77 13.61 -10.83 10.01
N GLY A 78 14.55 -11.62 10.55
CA GLY A 78 15.87 -11.13 10.93
C GLY A 78 16.67 -10.66 9.72
N MET A 79 16.67 -11.43 8.64
CA MET A 79 17.35 -11.08 7.39
C MET A 79 16.76 -9.80 6.76
N VAL A 80 15.43 -9.72 6.65
CA VAL A 80 14.76 -8.52 6.11
C VAL A 80 15.01 -7.31 7.01
N MET A 81 15.00 -7.47 8.34
CA MET A 81 15.35 -6.38 9.26
C MET A 81 16.79 -5.86 9.02
N GLN A 82 17.76 -6.73 8.70
CA GLN A 82 19.12 -6.27 8.37
C GLN A 82 19.15 -5.48 7.05
N ASN A 83 18.34 -5.86 6.07
CA ASN A 83 18.21 -5.11 4.83
C ASN A 83 17.58 -3.74 5.06
N GLU A 84 16.49 -3.67 5.84
CA GLU A 84 15.84 -2.40 6.18
C GLU A 84 16.76 -1.48 6.99
N LEU A 85 17.55 -2.03 7.93
CA LEU A 85 18.52 -1.27 8.72
C LEU A 85 19.66 -0.66 7.89
N ALA A 86 19.90 -1.16 6.68
CA ALA A 86 20.86 -0.56 5.75
C ALA A 86 20.30 0.70 5.08
N LEU A 87 18.98 0.89 5.07
CA LEU A 87 18.28 1.99 4.40
C LEU A 87 17.73 3.01 5.39
N HIS A 88 17.29 2.52 6.55
CA HIS A 88 16.60 3.30 7.56
C HIS A 88 17.17 3.01 8.94
N SER A 89 17.08 3.99 9.83
CA SER A 89 17.41 3.75 11.23
C SER A 89 16.38 2.85 11.89
N LYS A 90 16.80 2.11 12.93
CA LYS A 90 15.89 1.27 13.72
C LYS A 90 14.66 2.04 14.25
N GLN A 91 14.88 3.30 14.65
CA GLN A 91 13.82 4.16 15.19
C GLN A 91 12.76 4.50 14.12
N GLU A 92 13.19 4.78 12.89
CA GLU A 92 12.26 5.06 11.78
C GLU A 92 11.44 3.82 11.42
N ILE A 93 12.07 2.65 11.39
CA ILE A 93 11.40 1.37 11.12
C ILE A 93 10.33 1.08 12.18
N GLU A 94 10.69 1.18 13.46
CA GLU A 94 9.76 0.95 14.58
C GLU A 94 8.61 1.97 14.58
N ALA A 95 8.90 3.24 14.33
CA ALA A 95 7.88 4.29 14.22
C ALA A 95 6.93 4.04 13.05
N TYR A 96 7.45 3.64 11.89
CA TYR A 96 6.65 3.33 10.71
C TYR A 96 5.73 2.13 10.95
N PHE A 97 6.25 1.02 11.49
CA PHE A 97 5.41 -0.14 11.83
C PHE A 97 4.35 0.22 12.87
N GLY A 98 4.69 1.05 13.86
CA GLY A 98 3.73 1.60 14.81
C GLY A 98 2.61 2.37 14.11
N ASN A 99 2.95 3.25 13.16
CA ASN A 99 1.96 4.03 12.41
C ASN A 99 1.05 3.16 11.54
N VAL A 100 1.61 2.17 10.85
CA VAL A 100 0.83 1.20 10.05
C VAL A 100 -0.16 0.45 10.93
N TRP A 101 0.30 -0.05 12.08
CA TRP A 101 -0.56 -0.74 13.05
C TRP A 101 -1.68 0.15 13.58
N GLN A 102 -1.38 1.37 13.99
CA GLN A 102 -2.40 2.32 14.48
C GLN A 102 -3.42 2.63 13.39
N THR A 103 -2.98 2.80 12.14
CA THR A 103 -3.86 3.02 11.00
C THR A 103 -4.79 1.83 10.77
N MET A 104 -4.25 0.60 10.77
CA MET A 104 -5.04 -0.63 10.64
C MET A 104 -6.07 -0.73 11.77
N ARG A 105 -5.67 -0.47 13.02
CA ARG A 105 -6.57 -0.49 14.18
C ARG A 105 -7.69 0.55 14.05
N ALA A 106 -7.35 1.78 13.69
CA ALA A 106 -8.33 2.83 13.47
C ALA A 106 -9.31 2.50 12.33
N CYS A 107 -8.84 1.84 11.25
CA CYS A 107 -9.72 1.35 10.19
C CYS A 107 -10.68 0.27 10.66
N ILE A 108 -10.21 -0.67 11.49
CA ILE A 108 -11.05 -1.72 12.11
C ILE A 108 -12.07 -1.05 13.03
N ASP A 109 -11.64 -0.19 13.95
CA ASP A 109 -12.53 0.51 14.88
C ASP A 109 -13.59 1.32 14.12
N ARG A 110 -13.21 2.04 13.06
CA ARG A 110 -14.16 2.75 12.21
C ARG A 110 -15.14 1.78 11.54
N GLY A 111 -14.66 0.67 10.98
CA GLY A 111 -15.50 -0.33 10.32
C GLY A 111 -16.49 -1.00 11.27
N LEU A 112 -16.12 -1.20 12.54
CA LEU A 112 -16.99 -1.74 13.58
C LEU A 112 -18.03 -0.75 14.10
N ASN A 113 -17.84 0.56 13.89
CA ASN A 113 -18.73 1.61 14.38
C ASN A 113 -19.49 2.37 13.28
N THR A 114 -19.25 2.05 12.00
CA THR A 114 -19.87 2.74 10.86
C THR A 114 -20.93 1.87 10.22
N GLU A 115 -22.18 2.27 10.36
CA GLU A 115 -23.33 1.72 9.64
C GLU A 115 -23.70 2.58 8.43
N GLY A 116 -24.25 1.97 7.39
CA GLY A 116 -24.83 2.72 6.27
C GLY A 116 -24.71 2.02 4.92
N VAL A 117 -25.19 2.65 3.86
CA VAL A 117 -25.05 2.14 2.49
C VAL A 117 -23.72 2.59 1.91
N LEU A 118 -22.92 1.63 1.42
CA LEU A 118 -21.68 1.92 0.71
C LEU A 118 -21.99 2.72 -0.56
N PRO A 119 -21.27 3.83 -0.80
CA PRO A 119 -21.47 4.63 -1.98
C PRO A 119 -21.15 3.81 -3.23
N GLY A 120 -22.10 3.74 -4.17
CA GLY A 120 -21.96 2.95 -5.39
C GLY A 120 -23.30 2.43 -5.88
N ARG A 121 -23.32 1.86 -7.08
CA ARG A 121 -24.55 1.38 -7.73
C ARG A 121 -25.10 0.09 -7.10
N CYS A 122 -24.30 -0.60 -6.30
CA CYS A 122 -24.62 -1.94 -5.79
C CYS A 122 -25.42 -1.96 -4.48
N GLY A 123 -25.60 -0.81 -3.80
CA GLY A 123 -26.48 -0.71 -2.62
C GLY A 123 -26.08 -1.58 -1.43
N PHE A 124 -24.81 -1.96 -1.32
CA PHE A 124 -24.34 -2.78 -0.20
C PHE A 124 -24.43 -2.02 1.12
N HIS A 125 -24.80 -2.71 2.18
CA HIS A 125 -24.83 -2.13 3.52
C HIS A 125 -23.54 -2.48 4.26
N ALA A 126 -22.85 -1.47 4.77
CA ALA A 126 -21.89 -1.62 5.84
C ALA A 126 -22.67 -1.98 7.10
N ALA A 127 -22.51 -3.22 7.55
CA ALA A 127 -23.09 -3.72 8.79
C ALA A 127 -21.94 -4.08 9.73
N PRO A 128 -21.81 -3.41 10.89
CA PRO A 128 -20.91 -3.85 11.93
C PRO A 128 -21.39 -5.22 12.45
N PRO A 129 -20.47 -6.09 12.91
CA PRO A 129 -20.86 -7.37 13.46
C PRO A 129 -21.78 -7.17 14.68
N PRO A 130 -22.76 -8.06 14.91
CA PRO A 130 -23.79 -7.88 15.95
C PRO A 130 -23.24 -7.77 17.39
N CYS A 131 -21.94 -8.04 17.61
CA CYS A 131 -21.19 -7.68 18.81
C CYS A 131 -19.69 -7.67 18.47
N ALA A 132 -18.99 -6.54 18.63
CA ALA A 132 -17.53 -6.48 18.52
C ALA A 132 -16.82 -7.43 19.51
N ALA A 133 -17.49 -7.76 20.63
CA ALA A 133 -17.03 -8.69 21.67
C ALA A 133 -17.01 -10.17 21.24
N CYS A 134 -17.73 -10.56 20.17
CA CYS A 134 -17.79 -11.96 19.74
C CYS A 134 -16.64 -12.37 18.81
N TRP A 135 -15.92 -11.42 18.20
CA TRP A 135 -14.89 -11.69 17.20
C TRP A 135 -13.46 -11.64 17.73
N PHE A 136 -13.20 -10.92 18.82
CA PHE A 136 -11.90 -10.89 19.47
C PHE A 136 -11.88 -11.82 20.68
N PRO A 137 -11.02 -12.86 20.71
CA PRO A 137 -10.84 -13.67 21.91
C PRO A 137 -9.99 -12.88 22.91
N GLN A 138 -10.58 -11.87 23.55
CA GLN A 138 -10.04 -11.25 24.75
C GLN A 138 -11.07 -11.36 25.88
N THR A 139 -10.80 -12.34 26.74
CA THR A 139 -11.04 -12.39 28.20
C THR A 139 -12.11 -11.44 28.77
N ASN A 140 -13.14 -12.05 29.39
CA ASN A 140 -14.29 -11.49 30.11
C ASN A 140 -15.50 -11.07 29.26
N CYS A 141 -16.33 -12.07 28.95
CA CYS A 141 -17.75 -11.88 28.65
C CYS A 141 -18.56 -12.01 29.96
N PRO A 142 -19.18 -10.93 30.50
CA PRO A 142 -20.15 -11.04 31.58
C PRO A 142 -21.54 -11.12 30.95
N ALA A 143 -21.87 -12.25 30.33
CA ALA A 143 -23.21 -12.52 29.79
C ALA A 143 -23.69 -13.91 30.22
N THR A 144 -23.73 -14.11 31.53
CA THR A 144 -24.64 -15.04 32.19
C THR A 144 -25.21 -14.33 33.40
N GLN A 145 -26.28 -13.56 33.17
CA GLN A 145 -27.45 -13.45 34.02
C GLN A 145 -28.67 -13.27 33.12
#